data_AF-A0A964QNW9-F1
#
_entry.id   AF-A0A964QNW9-F1
#
_cell.length_a   1.000
_cell.length_b   1.000
_cell.length_c   1.000
_cell.angle_alpha   90.00
_cell.angle_beta   90.00
_cell.angle_gamma   90.00
#
_symmetry.space_group_name_H-M   'P 1'
#
loop_
_entity.id
_entity.type
_entity.pdbx_description
1 polymer ?
#
loop_
_entity_poly.entity_id
_entity_poly.type
_entity_poly.pdbx_seq_one_letter_code
_entity_poly.pdbx_strand_id
1 'polypeptide(L)'
;MTPNTTTYVGMDITKATLQVHSNGHQIEFENNAPDHTQLSKHLAKLSHPQVICEATEGYEYQVLDASHQGKVLVSVLNSVQNLAATKDQGKRALRPPSACLHSEMAPLAESMRGAAANPPSPALKVRNRKN
;
A
#
# COMPACT_ATOMS: atom_id res chain seq x y z
N MET A 1 13.04 -22.18 -8.47
CA MET A 1 12.75 -20.87 -7.86
C MET A 1 11.33 -20.92 -7.34
N THR A 2 11.13 -21.02 -6.04
CA THR A 2 9.80 -20.81 -5.44
C THR A 2 9.39 -19.37 -5.77
N PRO A 3 8.15 -19.11 -6.21
CA PRO A 3 7.69 -17.75 -6.40
C PRO A 3 7.93 -17.00 -5.08
N ASN A 4 8.58 -15.84 -5.13
CA ASN A 4 8.72 -14.97 -3.97
C ASN A 4 7.30 -14.54 -3.56
N THR A 5 6.70 -15.27 -2.63
CA THR A 5 5.33 -15.03 -2.17
C THR A 5 5.32 -13.68 -1.48
N THR A 6 4.79 -12.68 -2.19
CA THR A 6 4.59 -11.33 -1.64
C THR A 6 3.51 -11.41 -0.57
N THR A 7 3.80 -10.90 0.61
CA THR A 7 2.79 -10.79 1.68
C THR A 7 2.08 -9.46 1.53
N TYR A 8 0.85 -9.48 1.04
CA TYR A 8 0.03 -8.27 0.97
C TYR A 8 -0.47 -7.91 2.37
N VAL A 9 -0.47 -6.62 2.70
CA VAL A 9 -0.91 -6.12 4.01
C VAL A 9 -1.86 -4.95 3.77
N GLY A 10 -3.11 -5.06 4.22
CA GLY A 10 -4.05 -3.94 4.18
C GLY A 10 -3.84 -3.04 5.38
N MET A 11 -3.82 -1.73 5.18
CA MET A 11 -3.68 -0.76 6.27
C MET A 11 -4.71 0.36 6.15
N ASP A 12 -5.52 0.53 7.19
CA ASP A 12 -6.42 1.67 7.34
C ASP A 12 -5.81 2.66 8.33
N ILE A 13 -5.77 3.93 7.95
CA ILE A 13 -5.05 4.98 8.66
C ILE A 13 -6.06 5.98 9.18
N THR A 14 -6.09 6.15 10.50
CA THR A 14 -6.84 7.24 11.13
C THR A 14 -5.86 8.22 11.75
N LYS A 15 -6.39 9.36 12.23
CA LYS A 15 -5.58 10.32 12.98
C LYS A 15 -4.89 9.69 14.21
N ALA A 16 -5.55 8.73 14.86
CA ALA A 16 -5.10 8.19 16.14
C ALA A 16 -4.49 6.78 16.02
N THR A 17 -4.91 5.99 15.02
CA THR A 17 -4.59 4.57 14.94
C THR A 17 -4.28 4.12 13.52
N LEU A 18 -3.55 3.01 13.43
CA LEU A 18 -3.23 2.27 12.21
C LEU A 18 -3.79 0.85 12.37
N GLN A 19 -4.78 0.48 11.58
CA GLN A 19 -5.32 -0.88 11.57
C GLN A 19 -4.71 -1.70 10.45
N VAL A 20 -3.95 -2.73 10.81
CA VAL A 20 -3.13 -3.54 9.91
C VAL A 20 -3.73 -4.93 9.80
N HIS A 21 -4.04 -5.34 8.58
CA HIS A 21 -4.58 -6.65 8.25
C HIS A 21 -3.61 -7.46 7.42
N SER A 22 -3.25 -8.65 7.90
CA SER A 22 -2.43 -9.63 7.17
C SER A 22 -2.84 -11.05 7.54
N ASN A 23 -2.89 -11.96 6.56
CA ASN A 23 -3.18 -13.39 6.76
C ASN A 23 -4.41 -13.69 7.64
N GLY A 24 -5.47 -12.88 7.53
CA GLY A 24 -6.70 -13.03 8.34
C GLY A 24 -6.60 -12.54 9.79
N HIS A 25 -5.46 -11.98 10.19
CA HIS A 25 -5.26 -11.33 11.48
C HIS A 25 -5.33 -9.81 11.34
N GLN A 26 -5.87 -9.16 12.38
CA GLN A 26 -5.89 -7.71 12.53
C GLN A 26 -5.04 -7.33 13.74
N ILE A 27 -4.20 -6.31 13.58
CA ILE A 27 -3.41 -5.70 14.64
C ILE A 27 -3.62 -4.19 14.56
N GLU A 28 -3.75 -3.55 15.71
CA GLU A 28 -3.86 -2.09 15.81
C GLU A 28 -2.57 -1.53 16.41
N PHE A 29 -2.12 -0.40 15.86
CA PHE A 29 -1.02 0.41 16.35
C PHE A 29 -1.51 1.85 16.54
N GLU A 30 -0.88 2.62 17.41
CA GLU A 30 -1.11 4.05 17.48
C GLU A 30 -0.46 4.77 16.30
N ASN A 31 -1.08 5.87 15.82
CA ASN A 31 -0.48 6.72 14.79
C ASN A 31 0.53 7.70 15.42
N ASN A 32 1.62 7.14 15.96
CA ASN A 32 2.71 7.89 16.56
C ASN A 32 4.08 7.26 16.19
N ALA A 33 5.16 8.03 16.35
CA ALA A 33 6.50 7.58 15.95
C ALA A 33 6.98 6.28 16.64
N PRO A 34 6.75 6.07 17.96
CA PRO A 34 7.05 4.78 18.60
C PRO A 34 6.40 3.59 17.90
N ASP A 35 5.10 3.69 17.60
CA ASP A 35 4.33 2.60 17.02
C ASP A 35 4.56 2.44 15.52
N HIS A 36 4.97 3.51 14.81
CA HIS A 36 5.52 3.39 13.45
C HIS A 36 6.78 2.52 13.43
N THR A 37 7.63 2.64 14.44
CA THR A 37 8.83 1.79 14.57
C THR A 37 8.44 0.34 14.86
N GLN A 38 7.42 0.11 15.69
CA GLN A 38 6.90 -1.24 15.96
C GLN A 38 6.27 -1.86 14.72
N LEU A 39 5.50 -1.08 13.96
CA LEU A 39 4.92 -1.48 12.69
C LEU A 39 6.01 -1.93 11.71
N SER A 40 7.05 -1.13 11.51
CA SER A 40 8.17 -1.50 10.63
C SER A 40 8.85 -2.82 11.07
N LYS A 41 9.03 -3.03 12.38
CA LYS A 41 9.54 -4.30 12.93
C LYS A 41 8.57 -5.47 12.69
N HIS A 42 7.26 -5.22 12.75
CA HIS A 42 6.25 -6.24 12.47
C HIS A 42 6.28 -6.63 10.98
N LEU A 43 6.27 -5.64 10.08
CA LEU A 43 6.31 -5.85 8.63
C LEU A 43 7.60 -6.54 8.17
N ALA A 44 8.74 -6.23 8.81
CA ALA A 44 10.02 -6.89 8.52
C ALA A 44 10.04 -8.40 8.81
N LYS A 45 9.08 -8.93 9.59
CA LYS A 45 8.93 -10.37 9.82
C LYS A 45 8.21 -11.08 8.69
N LEU A 46 7.54 -10.34 7.81
CA LEU A 46 6.79 -10.88 6.69
C LEU A 46 7.72 -11.10 5.48
N SER A 47 7.38 -12.08 4.65
CA SER A 47 8.13 -12.34 3.41
C SER A 47 7.69 -11.34 2.35
N HIS A 48 8.60 -10.43 1.94
CA HIS A 48 8.36 -9.39 0.94
C HIS A 48 7.04 -8.62 1.18
N PRO A 49 6.92 -7.87 2.29
CA PRO A 49 5.70 -7.14 2.61
C PRO A 49 5.40 -6.06 1.57
N GLN A 50 4.16 -6.05 1.07
CA GLN A 50 3.60 -4.95 0.30
C GLN A 50 2.38 -4.41 1.02
N VAL A 51 2.52 -3.22 1.58
CA VAL A 51 1.44 -2.53 2.29
C VAL A 51 0.58 -1.78 1.28
N ILE A 52 -0.73 -1.89 1.45
CA ILE A 52 -1.74 -1.22 0.65
C ILE A 52 -2.60 -0.41 1.60
N CYS A 53 -2.61 0.91 1.43
CA CYS A 53 -3.42 1.82 2.24
C CYS A 53 -4.21 2.79 1.38
N GLU A 54 -5.28 3.35 1.94
CA GLU A 54 -6.00 4.45 1.32
C GLU A 54 -5.35 5.80 1.71
N ALA A 55 -5.34 6.76 0.78
CA ALA A 55 -4.94 8.14 1.08
C ALA A 55 -5.92 8.77 2.09
N THR A 56 -5.40 9.40 3.15
CA THR A 56 -6.19 9.86 4.30
C THR A 56 -5.88 11.30 4.66
N GLU A 57 -6.24 12.26 3.79
CA GLU A 57 -6.08 13.71 4.02
C GLU A 57 -4.71 14.15 4.63
N GLY A 58 -3.66 13.33 4.55
CA GLY A 58 -2.32 13.58 5.08
C GLY A 58 -1.91 12.87 6.38
N TYR A 59 -2.76 12.03 7.00
CA TYR A 59 -2.35 11.24 8.18
C TYR A 59 -1.37 10.11 7.85
N GLU A 60 -1.30 9.74 6.57
CA GLU A 60 -0.44 8.69 6.06
C GLU A 60 1.04 9.10 5.95
N TYR A 61 1.35 10.40 5.89
CA TYR A 61 2.71 10.84 5.54
C TYR A 61 3.78 10.35 6.50
N GLN A 62 3.51 10.38 7.81
CA GLN A 62 4.50 9.94 8.82
C GLN A 62 4.74 8.43 8.77
N VAL A 63 3.67 7.63 8.60
CA VAL A 63 3.80 6.18 8.48
C VAL A 63 4.44 5.76 7.15
N LEU A 64 4.20 6.50 6.07
CA LEU A 64 4.86 6.29 4.78
C LEU A 64 6.35 6.57 4.87
N ASP A 65 6.74 7.68 5.52
CA ASP A 65 8.15 8.01 5.72
C ASP A 65 8.87 6.92 6.56
N ALA A 66 8.26 6.51 7.67
CA ALA A 66 8.79 5.42 8.50
C ALA A 66 8.88 4.07 7.74
N SER A 67 7.90 3.78 6.90
CA SER A 67 7.88 2.56 6.07
C SER A 67 8.97 2.59 4.98
N HIS A 68 9.18 3.75 4.36
CA HIS A 68 10.25 3.95 3.36
C HIS A 68 11.64 3.81 3.99
N GLN A 69 11.86 4.37 5.18
CA GLN A 69 13.11 4.17 5.94
C GLN A 69 13.32 2.68 6.26
N GLY A 70 12.23 1.94 6.54
CA GLY A 70 12.23 0.49 6.73
C GLY A 70 12.33 -0.35 5.45
N LYS A 71 12.45 0.27 4.27
CA LYS A 71 12.46 -0.39 2.95
C LYS A 71 11.22 -1.25 2.67
N VAL A 72 10.08 -0.90 3.26
CA VAL A 72 8.80 -1.55 3.00
C VAL A 72 8.13 -0.88 1.82
N LEU A 73 7.61 -1.68 0.87
CA LEU A 73 6.85 -1.17 -0.25
C LEU A 73 5.45 -0.77 0.23
N VAL A 74 5.07 0.48 -0.01
CA VAL A 74 3.72 0.97 0.30
C VAL A 74 3.05 1.48 -0.97
N SER A 75 1.82 1.05 -1.20
CA SER A 75 0.95 1.50 -2.29
C SER A 75 -0.21 2.28 -1.69
N VAL A 76 -0.26 3.58 -1.98
CA VAL A 76 -1.34 4.47 -1.54
C VAL A 76 -2.39 4.53 -2.64
N LEU A 77 -3.62 4.13 -2.32
CA LEU A 77 -4.75 4.16 -3.23
C LEU A 77 -5.50 5.48 -3.08
N ASN A 78 -5.97 6.01 -4.21
CA ASN A 78 -6.85 7.16 -4.23
C ASN A 78 -8.25 6.74 -3.74
N SER A 79 -8.79 7.44 -2.74
CA SER A 79 -10.06 7.10 -2.08
C SER A 79 -11.24 7.01 -3.05
N VAL A 80 -11.27 7.85 -4.09
CA VAL A 80 -12.36 7.86 -5.09
C VAL A 80 -12.38 6.58 -5.92
N GLN A 81 -11.21 6.08 -6.32
CA GLN A 81 -11.08 4.87 -7.13
C GLN A 81 -11.36 3.62 -6.29
N ASN A 82 -10.95 3.63 -5.02
CA ASN A 82 -11.19 2.55 -4.07
C ASN A 82 -12.67 2.40 -3.70
N LEU A 83 -13.37 3.53 -3.53
CA LEU A 83 -14.81 3.55 -3.28
C LEU A 83 -15.61 3.05 -4.49
N ALA A 84 -15.18 3.37 -5.71
CA ALA A 84 -15.84 2.87 -6.93
C ALA A 84 -15.70 1.34 -7.05
N ALA A 85 -14.50 0.80 -6.82
CA ALA A 85 -14.24 -0.64 -6.87
C ALA A 85 -15.04 -1.44 -5.82
N THR A 86 -15.23 -0.88 -4.62
CA THR A 86 -16.01 -1.53 -3.55
C THR A 86 -17.52 -1.41 -3.74
N LYS A 87 -18.01 -0.34 -4.36
CA LYS A 87 -19.42 -0.18 -4.76
C LYS A 87 -19.85 -1.22 -5.80
N ASP A 88 -19.02 -1.49 -6.80
CA ASP A 88 -19.31 -2.48 -7.84
C ASP A 88 -19.41 -3.92 -7.28
N GLN A 89 -18.88 -4.17 -6.08
CA GLN A 89 -18.93 -5.45 -5.39
C GLN A 89 -20.01 -5.53 -4.30
N GLY A 90 -20.91 -4.54 -4.22
CA GLY A 90 -22.06 -4.56 -3.30
C GLY A 90 -21.72 -4.24 -1.84
N LYS A 91 -20.48 -3.83 -1.53
CA LYS A 91 -20.07 -3.42 -0.19
C LYS A 91 -20.22 -1.90 -0.04
N ARG A 92 -21.25 -1.47 0.69
CA ARG A 92 -21.52 -0.05 0.92
C ARG A 92 -20.82 0.42 2.20
N ALA A 93 -19.63 1.01 2.05
CA ALA A 93 -18.96 1.73 3.12
C ALA A 93 -18.59 3.14 2.65
N LEU A 94 -18.51 4.11 3.57
CA LEU A 94 -18.03 5.46 3.27
C LEU A 94 -16.53 5.45 2.90
N ARG A 95 -15.78 4.49 3.47
CA ARG A 95 -14.41 4.08 3.12
C ARG A 95 -14.31 2.55 3.29
N PRO A 96 -13.66 1.82 2.38
CA PRO A 96 -13.52 0.38 2.51
C PRO A 96 -12.60 -0.01 3.68
N PRO A 97 -12.94 -1.06 4.45
CA PRO A 97 -12.10 -1.53 5.53
C PRO A 97 -10.78 -2.11 5.00
N SER A 98 -9.72 -2.08 5.80
CA SER A 98 -8.40 -2.63 5.46
C SER A 98 -8.41 -4.13 5.16
N ALA A 99 -9.34 -4.89 5.74
CA ALA A 99 -9.60 -6.28 5.34
C ALA A 99 -10.05 -6.39 3.86
N CYS A 100 -10.86 -5.45 3.38
CA CYS A 100 -11.29 -5.34 1.99
C CYS A 100 -10.08 -5.09 1.09
N LEU A 101 -9.29 -4.06 1.42
CA LEU A 101 -8.03 -3.73 0.74
C LEU A 101 -7.12 -4.95 0.59
N HIS A 102 -6.92 -5.70 1.68
CA HIS A 102 -6.10 -6.90 1.67
C HIS A 102 -6.65 -7.99 0.73
N SER A 103 -7.95 -8.32 0.85
CA SER A 103 -8.57 -9.42 0.09
C SER A 103 -8.77 -9.11 -1.40
N GLU A 104 -9.05 -7.86 -1.75
CA GLU A 104 -9.45 -7.45 -3.11
C GLU A 104 -8.25 -6.98 -3.94
N MET A 105 -7.25 -6.38 -3.28
CA MET A 105 -6.11 -5.80 -3.99
C MET A 105 -4.91 -6.72 -4.09
N ALA A 106 -4.81 -7.79 -3.28
CA ALA A 106 -3.77 -8.80 -3.45
C ALA A 106 -3.79 -9.44 -4.86
N PRO A 107 -4.94 -9.86 -5.41
CA PRO A 107 -5.01 -10.37 -6.79
C PRO A 107 -4.75 -9.29 -7.86
N LEU A 108 -5.21 -8.05 -7.63
CA LEU A 108 -5.01 -6.95 -8.58
C LEU A 108 -3.54 -6.49 -8.61
N ALA A 109 -2.90 -6.36 -7.47
CA ALA A 109 -1.48 -6.02 -7.36
C ALA A 109 -0.60 -7.11 -7.97
N GLU A 110 -0.97 -8.40 -7.80
CA GLU A 110 -0.31 -9.50 -8.49
C GLU A 110 -0.47 -9.40 -10.01
N SER A 111 -1.68 -9.07 -10.49
CA SER A 111 -1.93 -8.83 -11.92
C SER A 111 -1.15 -7.64 -12.47
N MET A 112 -0.90 -6.60 -11.68
CA MET A 112 -0.10 -5.43 -12.06
C MET A 112 1.42 -5.69 -11.99
N ARG A 113 1.86 -6.63 -11.15
CA ARG A 113 3.27 -7.04 -11.02
C ARG A 113 3.85 -7.60 -12.32
N GLY A 114 3.02 -8.27 -13.14
CA GLY A 114 3.39 -8.70 -14.49
C GLY A 114 3.65 -7.56 -15.48
N ALA A 115 3.09 -6.37 -15.26
CA ALA A 115 3.26 -5.19 -16.11
C ALA A 115 4.45 -4.29 -15.71
N ALA A 116 4.90 -4.35 -14.46
CA ALA A 116 5.95 -3.50 -13.92
C ALA A 116 7.39 -3.93 -14.29
N ALA A 117 7.58 -4.99 -15.08
CA ALA A 117 8.90 -5.48 -15.48
C ALA A 117 9.60 -4.67 -16.59
N ASN A 118 8.96 -3.63 -17.15
CA ASN A 118 9.63 -2.67 -18.02
C ASN A 118 9.33 -1.24 -17.54
N PRO A 119 10.30 -0.52 -16.94
CA PRO A 119 10.12 0.91 -16.76
C PRO A 119 9.99 1.57 -18.16
N PRO A 120 9.04 2.49 -18.38
CA PRO A 120 9.09 3.31 -19.58
C PRO A 120 10.37 4.15 -19.51
N SER A 121 11.37 3.80 -20.32
CA SER A 121 12.56 4.63 -20.51
C SER A 121 12.11 6.04 -20.91
N PRO A 122 12.47 7.10 -20.17
CA PRO A 122 12.23 8.46 -20.63
C PRO A 122 13.24 8.74 -21.75
N ALA A 123 12.86 8.45 -23.00
CA ALA A 123 13.57 8.98 -24.16
C ALA A 123 13.26 10.48 -24.28
N LEU A 124 13.87 11.29 -23.41
CA LEU A 124 13.95 12.73 -23.60
C LEU A 124 14.81 12.97 -24.85
N LYS A 125 14.15 13.16 -25.99
CA LYS A 125 14.82 13.51 -27.25
C LYS A 125 15.25 14.97 -27.15
N VAL A 126 16.45 15.22 -26.62
CA VAL A 126 17.12 16.53 -26.68
C VAL A 126 17.28 16.90 -28.15
N ARG A 127 16.42 17.78 -28.65
CA ARG A 127 16.60 18.44 -29.95
C ARG A 127 17.59 19.58 -29.75
N ASN A 128 18.87 19.32 -30.05
CA ASN A 128 19.83 20.39 -30.32
C ASN A 128 19.37 21.16 -31.56
N ARG A 129 18.88 22.39 -31.38
CA ARG A 129 18.84 23.37 -32.47
C ARG A 129 20.20 24.06 -32.53
N LYS A 130 21.02 23.65 -33.49
CA LYS A 130 22.00 24.54 -34.13
C LYS A 130 21.27 25.23 -35.28
N ASN A 131 21.06 26.55 -35.16
CA ASN A 131 21.43 27.55 -36.16
C ASN A 131 21.09 28.94 -35.63
#